data_AF-A0A8S0YWL8-F1
#
_entry.id   AF-A0A8S0YWL8-F1
#
_cell.length_a   1.000
_cell.length_b   1.000
_cell.length_c   1.000
_cell.angle_alpha   90.00
_cell.angle_beta   90.00
_cell.angle_gamma   90.00
#
_symmetry.space_group_name_H-M   'P 1'
#
loop_
_entity.id
_entity.type
_entity.pdbx_description
1 polymer ?
#
loop_
_entity_poly.entity_id
_entity_poly.type
_entity_poly.pdbx_seq_one_letter_code
_entity_poly.pdbx_strand_id
1 'polypeptide(L)'
;MFDVIAFHGPDIIDMDANNLPQRRLYHQKYVFASIESSDNYPLCSANYDGYFNWTWTYKLDSEVRWGYFVIRDSNKDIVGPRKNMNWLNWSDMADVNNVTKKILRRKTKAVAWFVSNCITKSRREGYVMGLQKYLNQYGLQIDIYGACGGLECGRDKEEECNKMIETDYYFYLAFENAFSEDYVTEKVLIPLQHNAIPIVYGGADYTRFLPPDSYLDARELGVYKLGDQIYKLMQDPELYAHYFKWKNHYSYHRMSENVETDEYCQMCALLNNERKMTQISVYKQFQKWWDPPSATCY
;
A
#
# COMPACT_ATOMS: atom_id res chain seq x y z
N MET A 1 -15.43 -15.62 -30.14
CA MET A 1 -16.14 -15.36 -28.87
C MET A 1 -15.15 -15.67 -27.77
N PHE A 2 -14.90 -14.74 -26.86
CA PHE A 2 -13.83 -14.88 -25.86
C PHE A 2 -14.33 -15.66 -24.65
N ASP A 3 -13.50 -16.55 -24.09
CA ASP A 3 -13.81 -17.25 -22.84
C ASP A 3 -13.74 -16.31 -21.63
N VAL A 4 -12.86 -15.31 -21.69
CA VAL A 4 -12.68 -14.30 -20.65
C VAL A 4 -12.59 -12.91 -21.25
N ILE A 5 -13.25 -11.95 -20.62
CA ILE A 5 -13.13 -10.51 -20.92
C ILE A 5 -12.71 -9.80 -19.63
N ALA A 6 -11.55 -9.15 -19.65
CA ALA A 6 -11.09 -8.31 -18.57
C ALA A 6 -11.47 -6.85 -18.85
N PHE A 7 -11.98 -6.18 -17.83
CA PHE A 7 -12.42 -4.80 -17.91
C PHE A 7 -11.55 -3.95 -16.99
N HIS A 8 -10.91 -2.94 -17.55
CA HIS A 8 -10.07 -2.00 -16.80
C HIS A 8 -10.97 -1.06 -15.99
N GLY A 9 -10.81 -1.06 -14.67
CA GLY A 9 -11.70 -0.34 -13.74
C GLY A 9 -11.84 1.16 -14.03
N PRO A 10 -10.73 1.91 -14.16
CA PRO A 10 -10.78 3.31 -14.55
C PRO A 10 -11.60 3.57 -15.83
N ASP A 11 -11.45 2.73 -16.85
CA ASP A 11 -12.16 2.91 -18.12
C ASP A 11 -13.66 2.61 -17.98
N ILE A 12 -14.04 1.62 -17.16
CA ILE A 12 -15.45 1.25 -16.95
C ILE A 12 -16.25 2.41 -16.37
N ILE A 13 -15.63 3.21 -15.49
CA ILE A 13 -16.30 4.30 -14.78
C ILE A 13 -16.68 5.43 -15.73
N ASP A 14 -15.84 5.68 -16.73
CA ASP A 14 -16.08 6.69 -17.75
C ASP A 14 -16.93 6.17 -18.93
N MET A 15 -17.14 4.85 -19.02
CA MET A 15 -17.92 4.22 -20.08
C MET A 15 -19.43 4.21 -19.79
N ASP A 16 -20.23 4.52 -20.81
CA ASP A 16 -21.67 4.23 -20.77
C ASP A 16 -21.88 2.72 -20.62
N ALA A 17 -22.65 2.31 -19.61
CA ALA A 17 -23.00 0.92 -19.34
C ALA A 17 -23.66 0.22 -20.55
N ASN A 18 -24.28 0.96 -21.47
CA ASN A 18 -24.83 0.41 -22.71
C ASN A 18 -23.75 -0.11 -23.68
N ASN A 19 -22.51 0.38 -23.57
CA ASN A 19 -21.38 -0.07 -24.37
C ASN A 19 -20.76 -1.38 -23.82
N LEU A 20 -21.16 -1.80 -22.63
CA LEU A 20 -20.73 -3.07 -22.05
C LEU A 20 -21.46 -4.25 -22.71
N PRO A 21 -20.80 -5.41 -22.86
CA PRO A 21 -21.45 -6.64 -23.30
C PRO A 21 -22.71 -6.98 -22.48
N GLN A 22 -23.88 -6.87 -23.11
CA GLN A 22 -25.18 -7.09 -22.47
C GLN A 22 -25.54 -8.57 -22.28
N ARG A 23 -24.82 -9.48 -22.95
CA ARG A 23 -25.07 -10.92 -22.89
C ARG A 23 -23.77 -11.66 -22.67
N ARG A 24 -23.75 -12.50 -21.63
CA ARG A 24 -22.64 -13.37 -21.25
C ARG A 24 -23.09 -14.83 -21.33
N LEU A 25 -22.24 -15.69 -21.89
CA LEU A 25 -22.47 -17.14 -21.84
C LEU A 25 -22.21 -17.68 -20.43
N TYR A 26 -22.81 -18.81 -20.09
CA TYR A 26 -22.66 -19.41 -18.76
C TYR A 26 -21.19 -19.74 -18.38
N HIS A 27 -20.34 -20.02 -19.37
CA HIS A 27 -18.92 -20.34 -19.17
C HIS A 27 -17.98 -19.13 -19.33
N GLN A 28 -18.48 -18.00 -19.86
CA GLN A 28 -17.67 -16.82 -20.08
C GLN A 28 -17.41 -16.10 -18.75
N LYS A 29 -16.18 -15.63 -18.53
CA LYS A 29 -15.78 -14.87 -17.33
C LYS A 29 -15.59 -13.39 -17.63
N TYR A 30 -16.29 -12.54 -16.91
CA TYR A 30 -16.05 -11.10 -16.85
C TYR A 30 -15.20 -10.80 -15.62
N VAL A 31 -14.02 -10.24 -15.85
CA VAL A 31 -13.03 -9.94 -14.82
C VAL A 31 -12.95 -8.43 -14.65
N PHE A 32 -13.20 -7.93 -13.45
CA PHE A 32 -12.91 -6.53 -13.13
C PHE A 32 -11.44 -6.40 -12.72
N ALA A 33 -10.66 -5.57 -13.42
CA ALA A 33 -9.24 -5.42 -13.20
C ALA A 33 -8.88 -3.97 -12.86
N SER A 34 -8.29 -3.74 -11.68
CA SER A 34 -7.83 -2.40 -11.28
C SER A 34 -6.78 -2.47 -10.18
N ILE A 35 -5.62 -1.87 -10.44
CA ILE A 35 -4.60 -1.59 -9.42
C ILE A 35 -4.86 -0.24 -8.72
N GLU A 36 -5.71 0.61 -9.30
CA GLU A 36 -6.01 1.94 -8.78
C GLU A 36 -7.05 1.91 -7.67
N SER A 37 -6.92 2.83 -6.71
CA SER A 37 -7.82 2.95 -5.55
C SER A 37 -9.29 3.06 -5.95
N SER A 38 -10.15 2.34 -5.22
CA SER A 38 -11.60 2.39 -5.42
C SER A 38 -12.24 3.69 -4.93
N ASP A 39 -11.53 4.47 -4.12
CA ASP A 39 -11.96 5.81 -3.71
C ASP A 39 -11.68 6.84 -4.80
N ASN A 40 -10.57 6.69 -5.54
CA ASN A 40 -10.32 7.47 -6.77
C ASN A 40 -11.30 7.10 -7.88
N TYR A 41 -11.55 5.80 -8.03
CA TYR A 41 -12.32 5.19 -9.11
C TYR A 41 -13.48 4.36 -8.55
N PRO A 42 -14.50 4.98 -7.92
CA PRO A 42 -15.70 4.26 -7.50
C PRO A 42 -16.61 4.00 -8.71
N LEU A 43 -17.32 2.87 -8.70
CA LEU A 43 -18.27 2.50 -9.76
C LEU A 43 -19.61 3.22 -9.62
N CYS A 44 -20.05 3.50 -8.39
CA CYS A 44 -21.21 4.34 -8.11
C CYS A 44 -22.53 3.90 -8.76
N SER A 45 -22.65 2.65 -9.19
CA SER A 45 -23.84 2.13 -9.84
C SER A 45 -24.08 0.67 -9.52
N ALA A 46 -25.32 0.35 -9.13
CA ALA A 46 -25.77 -1.02 -8.95
C ALA A 46 -25.89 -1.78 -10.29
N ASN A 47 -25.74 -1.13 -11.44
CA ASN A 47 -25.75 -1.82 -12.74
C ASN A 47 -24.60 -2.84 -12.88
N TYR A 48 -23.54 -2.70 -12.07
CA TYR A 48 -22.42 -3.64 -12.03
C TYR A 48 -22.66 -4.82 -11.08
N ASP A 49 -23.75 -4.81 -10.30
CA ASP A 49 -24.13 -5.92 -9.46
C ASP A 49 -24.52 -7.13 -10.32
N GLY A 50 -23.86 -8.25 -10.06
CA GLY A 50 -24.03 -9.46 -10.85
C GLY A 50 -23.28 -9.46 -12.19
N TYR A 51 -22.60 -8.36 -12.55
CA TYR A 51 -21.94 -8.20 -13.83
C TYR A 51 -20.59 -8.94 -13.89
N PHE A 52 -19.78 -8.90 -12.83
CA PHE A 52 -18.46 -9.56 -12.81
C PHE A 52 -18.49 -10.96 -12.18
N ASN A 53 -17.68 -11.87 -12.73
CA ASN A 53 -17.47 -13.21 -12.19
C ASN A 53 -16.24 -13.28 -11.29
N TRP A 54 -15.17 -12.57 -11.67
CA TRP A 54 -13.86 -12.57 -11.02
C TRP A 54 -13.32 -11.14 -10.90
N THR A 55 -12.33 -10.98 -10.04
CA THR A 55 -11.68 -9.72 -9.71
C THR A 55 -10.16 -9.89 -9.75
N TRP A 56 -9.50 -8.88 -10.28
CA TRP A 56 -8.06 -8.78 -10.39
C TRP A 56 -7.61 -7.42 -9.91
N THR A 57 -7.53 -7.27 -8.59
CA THR A 57 -7.34 -5.96 -7.96
C THR A 57 -6.37 -6.02 -6.79
N TYR A 58 -6.04 -4.87 -6.22
CA TYR A 58 -5.19 -4.79 -5.03
C TYR A 58 -5.82 -5.40 -3.77
N LYS A 59 -7.16 -5.56 -3.74
CA LYS A 59 -7.89 -6.09 -2.57
C LYS A 59 -7.48 -7.53 -2.27
N LEU A 60 -7.35 -7.83 -0.98
CA LEU A 60 -6.80 -9.11 -0.52
C LEU A 60 -7.75 -10.30 -0.72
N ASP A 61 -9.02 -10.02 -1.02
CA ASP A 61 -10.05 -11.03 -1.30
C ASP A 61 -10.35 -11.20 -2.81
N SER A 62 -9.58 -10.55 -3.69
CA SER A 62 -9.72 -10.76 -5.13
C SER A 62 -9.29 -12.16 -5.57
N GLU A 63 -9.88 -12.68 -6.66
CA GLU A 63 -9.48 -13.98 -7.23
C GLU A 63 -8.01 -14.02 -7.62
N VAL A 64 -7.49 -12.91 -8.15
CA VAL A 64 -6.07 -12.68 -8.36
C VAL A 64 -5.73 -11.33 -7.76
N ARG A 65 -4.65 -11.27 -6.97
CA ARG A 65 -4.23 -10.01 -6.37
C ARG A 65 -3.29 -9.28 -7.32
N TRP A 66 -3.70 -8.10 -7.75
CA TRP A 66 -2.85 -7.12 -8.43
C TRP A 66 -2.30 -6.12 -7.40
N GLY A 67 -1.31 -6.55 -6.64
CA GLY A 67 -0.71 -5.76 -5.56
C GLY A 67 0.67 -5.21 -5.91
N TYR A 68 1.23 -4.41 -5.00
CA TYR A 68 2.54 -3.78 -5.21
C TYR A 68 3.71 -4.60 -4.62
N PHE A 69 3.44 -5.44 -3.63
CA PHE A 69 4.47 -6.22 -2.94
C PHE A 69 3.94 -7.51 -2.30
N VAL A 70 4.89 -8.40 -2.00
CA VAL A 70 4.72 -9.56 -1.13
C VAL A 70 5.61 -9.46 0.10
N ILE A 71 5.24 -10.24 1.12
CA ILE A 71 5.95 -10.36 2.39
C ILE A 71 6.47 -11.79 2.46
N ARG A 72 7.78 -11.92 2.66
CA ARG A 72 8.42 -13.22 2.85
C ARG A 72 8.94 -13.35 4.27
N ASP A 73 8.89 -14.57 4.82
CA ASP A 73 9.50 -14.87 6.10
C ASP A 73 11.00 -15.20 5.96
N SER A 74 11.65 -15.57 7.07
CA SER A 74 13.07 -15.96 7.09
C SER A 74 13.39 -17.20 6.25
N ASN A 75 12.39 -18.06 5.96
CA ASN A 75 12.52 -19.22 5.08
C ASN A 75 12.31 -18.85 3.59
N LYS A 76 12.00 -17.57 3.32
CA LYS A 76 11.65 -16.99 2.02
C LYS A 76 10.27 -17.41 1.51
N ASP A 77 9.41 -17.97 2.36
CA ASP A 77 8.05 -18.33 1.99
C ASP A 77 7.15 -17.09 1.93
N ILE A 78 6.23 -17.02 0.96
CA ILE A 78 5.25 -15.91 0.89
C ILE A 78 4.23 -16.08 2.03
N VAL A 79 4.25 -15.16 2.99
CA VAL A 79 3.35 -15.17 4.14
C VAL A 79 2.24 -14.14 4.05
N GLY A 80 2.37 -13.14 3.18
CA GLY A 80 1.37 -12.10 3.02
C GLY A 80 1.68 -11.06 1.93
N PRO A 81 0.94 -9.94 1.93
CA PRO A 81 -0.17 -9.62 2.84
C PRO A 81 -1.42 -10.49 2.61
N ARG A 82 -2.25 -10.63 3.64
CA ARG A 82 -3.54 -11.36 3.61
C ARG A 82 -4.47 -10.84 4.70
N LYS A 83 -5.79 -11.08 4.57
CA LYS A 83 -6.80 -10.57 5.52
C LYS A 83 -6.51 -10.95 6.98
N ASN A 84 -6.01 -12.16 7.22
CA ASN A 84 -5.63 -12.65 8.54
C ASN A 84 -4.12 -12.88 8.58
N MET A 85 -3.36 -11.85 8.92
CA MET A 85 -1.91 -11.97 9.13
C MET A 85 -1.61 -12.60 10.49
N ASN A 86 -0.63 -13.50 10.51
CA ASN A 86 -0.13 -14.13 11.74
C ASN A 86 1.32 -13.68 11.91
N TRP A 87 1.50 -12.50 12.50
CA TRP A 87 2.82 -11.98 12.83
C TRP A 87 3.38 -12.68 14.06
N LEU A 88 4.72 -12.77 14.14
CA LEU A 88 5.38 -13.01 15.41
C LEU A 88 5.00 -11.90 16.39
N ASN A 89 4.84 -12.25 17.67
CA ASN A 89 4.70 -11.22 18.69
C ASN A 89 6.01 -10.43 18.81
N TRP A 90 5.90 -9.15 19.10
CA TRP A 90 7.07 -8.28 19.25
C TRP A 90 8.08 -8.81 20.29
N SER A 91 7.58 -9.40 21.39
CA SER A 91 8.40 -10.01 22.44
C SER A 91 9.25 -11.18 21.95
N ASP A 92 8.80 -11.86 20.90
CA ASP A 92 9.41 -13.08 20.37
C ASP A 92 10.38 -12.75 19.21
N MET A 93 10.37 -11.51 18.72
CA MET A 93 11.27 -11.06 17.67
C MET A 93 12.69 -10.85 18.20
N ALA A 94 13.65 -11.52 17.56
CA ALA A 94 15.08 -11.27 17.74
C ALA A 94 15.45 -9.78 17.63
N ASP A 95 16.34 -9.35 18.52
CA ASP A 95 16.81 -7.96 18.59
C ASP A 95 17.55 -7.51 17.32
N VAL A 96 17.55 -6.19 17.11
CA VAL A 96 18.25 -5.56 16.01
C VAL A 96 19.76 -5.70 16.17
N ASN A 97 20.43 -6.17 15.11
CA ASN A 97 21.87 -6.37 15.12
C ASN A 97 22.67 -5.05 15.28
N ASN A 98 23.91 -5.16 15.75
CA ASN A 98 24.76 -4.01 16.03
C ASN A 98 25.12 -3.18 14.80
N VAL A 99 25.12 -3.75 13.59
CA VAL A 99 25.41 -3.02 12.35
C VAL A 99 24.25 -2.07 12.04
N THR A 100 23.02 -2.58 12.07
CA THR A 100 21.80 -1.78 11.89
C THR A 100 21.71 -0.71 12.98
N LYS A 101 21.90 -1.05 14.26
CA LYS A 101 21.90 -0.04 15.35
C LYS A 101 22.90 1.10 15.12
N LYS A 102 24.09 0.80 14.57
CA LYS A 102 25.09 1.85 14.22
C LYS A 102 24.62 2.76 13.09
N ILE A 103 23.92 2.24 12.09
CA ILE A 103 23.31 3.05 11.02
C ILE A 103 22.22 3.93 11.59
N LEU A 104 21.30 3.35 12.38
CA LEU A 104 20.17 4.07 12.96
C LEU A 104 20.60 5.25 13.85
N ARG A 105 21.68 5.10 14.62
CA ARG A 105 22.24 6.15 15.50
C ARG A 105 22.87 7.34 14.76
N ARG A 106 23.15 7.22 13.46
CA ARG A 106 23.78 8.29 12.66
C ARG A 106 22.78 9.20 11.96
N LYS A 107 21.50 8.82 11.96
CA LYS A 107 20.43 9.61 11.35
C LYS A 107 20.32 10.95 12.06
N THR A 108 19.93 11.98 11.32
CA THR A 108 19.85 13.36 11.83
C THR A 108 18.60 14.09 11.35
N LYS A 109 18.03 13.69 10.21
CA LYS A 109 16.84 14.32 9.63
C LYS A 109 15.57 13.64 10.09
N ALA A 110 14.54 14.41 10.40
CA ALA A 110 13.31 13.87 10.96
C ALA A 110 12.52 13.06 9.92
N VAL A 111 11.91 13.73 8.95
CA VAL A 111 10.92 13.11 8.06
C VAL A 111 11.22 13.47 6.60
N ALA A 112 11.20 12.47 5.71
CA ALA A 112 11.17 12.68 4.26
C ALA A 112 9.79 12.35 3.68
N TRP A 113 9.42 13.01 2.59
CA TRP A 113 8.22 12.67 1.82
C TRP A 113 8.48 12.84 0.32
N PHE A 114 8.41 11.76 -0.45
CA PHE A 114 8.51 11.85 -1.92
C PHE A 114 7.09 11.87 -2.50
N VAL A 115 6.76 12.94 -3.22
CA VAL A 115 5.39 13.16 -3.67
C VAL A 115 5.32 14.06 -4.90
N SER A 116 4.51 13.62 -5.86
CA SER A 116 4.23 14.34 -7.12
C SER A 116 2.75 14.64 -7.35
N ASN A 117 1.83 13.96 -6.66
CA ASN A 117 0.41 14.26 -6.69
C ASN A 117 0.01 15.11 -5.46
N CYS A 118 -0.27 16.38 -5.72
CA CYS A 118 -0.46 17.42 -4.69
C CYS A 118 -1.93 17.70 -4.37
N ILE A 119 -2.87 17.11 -5.11
CA ILE A 119 -4.31 17.27 -4.90
C ILE A 119 -4.91 15.89 -4.84
N THR A 120 -5.27 15.45 -3.64
CA THR A 120 -5.63 14.04 -3.39
C THR A 120 -6.99 13.93 -2.69
N LYS A 121 -7.72 12.84 -2.94
CA LYS A 121 -8.98 12.57 -2.23
C LYS A 121 -8.75 12.35 -0.74
N SER A 122 -7.60 11.78 -0.35
CA SER A 122 -7.22 11.61 1.06
C SER A 122 -6.88 12.94 1.78
N ARG A 123 -6.72 14.05 1.04
CA ARG A 123 -6.28 15.35 1.56
C ARG A 123 -4.98 15.29 2.35
N ARG A 124 -4.10 14.35 1.97
CA ARG A 124 -2.85 14.07 2.69
C ARG A 124 -1.96 15.30 2.79
N GLU A 125 -2.00 16.18 1.78
CA GLU A 125 -1.28 17.45 1.77
C GLU A 125 -1.67 18.36 2.95
N GLY A 126 -2.96 18.42 3.29
CA GLY A 126 -3.45 19.17 4.45
C GLY A 126 -2.94 18.62 5.77
N TYR A 127 -2.91 17.28 5.89
CA TYR A 127 -2.37 16.61 7.07
C TYR A 127 -0.87 16.92 7.24
N VAL A 128 -0.09 16.81 6.16
CA VAL A 128 1.36 17.08 6.19
C VAL A 128 1.65 18.53 6.56
N MET A 129 0.90 19.50 6.04
CA MET A 129 1.05 20.91 6.45
C MET A 129 0.79 21.11 7.96
N GLY A 130 -0.25 20.46 8.50
CA GLY A 130 -0.53 20.48 9.93
C GLY A 130 0.58 19.86 10.76
N LEU A 131 1.10 18.70 10.33
CA LEU A 131 2.21 18.02 10.97
C LEU A 131 3.50 18.86 10.95
N GLN A 132 3.84 19.44 9.80
CA GLN A 132 4.99 20.34 9.66
C GLN A 132 4.90 21.51 10.64
N LYS A 133 3.73 22.16 10.74
CA LYS A 133 3.53 23.26 11.69
C LYS A 133 3.76 22.82 13.14
N TYR A 134 3.31 21.62 13.51
CA TYR A 134 3.51 21.10 14.86
C TYR A 134 4.97 20.74 15.11
N LEU A 135 5.65 20.08 14.16
CA LEU A 135 7.07 19.69 14.28
C LEU A 135 8.02 20.90 14.40
N ASN A 136 7.65 22.05 13.84
CA ASN A 136 8.45 23.28 13.96
C ASN A 136 8.75 23.68 15.41
N GLN A 137 7.86 23.37 16.37
CA GLN A 137 8.10 23.70 17.79
C GLN A 137 9.27 22.90 18.39
N TYR A 138 9.58 21.74 17.81
CA TYR A 138 10.73 20.91 18.16
C TYR A 138 11.96 21.22 17.30
N GLY A 139 11.88 22.21 16.41
CA GLY A 139 12.93 22.49 15.43
C GLY A 139 13.08 21.40 14.36
N LEU A 140 12.05 20.57 14.15
CA LEU A 140 12.07 19.47 13.19
C LEU A 140 11.37 19.84 11.87
N GLN A 141 11.79 19.22 10.77
CA GLN A 141 11.27 19.50 9.42
C GLN A 141 10.85 18.22 8.68
N ILE A 142 9.90 18.38 7.77
CA ILE A 142 9.51 17.41 6.76
C ILE A 142 10.12 17.88 5.44
N ASP A 143 11.13 17.16 4.98
CA ASP A 143 11.77 17.42 3.69
C ASP A 143 10.88 16.82 2.58
N ILE A 144 10.26 17.68 1.78
CA ILE A 144 9.31 17.29 0.72
C ILE A 144 10.02 17.32 -0.64
N TYR A 145 10.11 16.15 -1.27
CA TYR A 145 10.74 15.93 -2.57
C TYR A 145 9.71 15.69 -3.67
N GLY A 146 10.00 16.19 -4.87
CA GLY A 146 9.14 16.03 -6.05
C GLY A 146 8.25 17.23 -6.29
N ALA A 147 7.27 17.10 -7.18
CA ALA A 147 6.49 18.23 -7.71
C ALA A 147 5.66 19.01 -6.66
N CYS A 148 5.47 18.44 -5.46
CA CYS A 148 4.75 19.10 -4.37
C CYS A 148 5.67 19.76 -3.33
N GLY A 149 6.98 19.75 -3.54
CA GLY A 149 7.98 20.33 -2.64
C GLY A 149 9.08 21.06 -3.40
N GLY A 150 10.04 21.61 -2.64
CA GLY A 150 11.20 22.34 -3.19
C GLY A 150 12.45 21.48 -3.39
N LEU A 151 12.43 20.22 -2.95
CA LEU A 151 13.57 19.30 -3.06
C LEU A 151 13.37 18.34 -4.24
N GLU A 152 14.47 17.86 -4.80
CA GLU A 152 14.45 16.98 -5.97
C GLU A 152 14.97 15.59 -5.64
N CYS A 153 14.20 14.59 -6.03
CA CYS A 153 14.60 13.21 -6.10
C CYS A 153 13.96 12.61 -7.36
N GLY A 154 14.69 12.71 -8.47
CA GLY A 154 14.25 12.18 -9.77
C GLY A 154 14.40 10.66 -9.83
N ARG A 155 13.66 10.01 -10.74
CA ARG A 155 13.75 8.55 -10.98
C ARG A 155 15.14 8.12 -11.43
N ASP A 156 15.88 9.01 -12.10
CA ASP A 156 17.27 8.83 -12.50
C ASP A 156 18.25 8.74 -11.31
N LYS A 157 17.84 9.20 -10.13
CA LYS A 157 18.64 9.20 -8.88
C LYS A 157 18.02 8.34 -7.79
N GLU A 158 17.17 7.38 -8.14
CA GLU A 158 16.42 6.58 -7.17
C GLU A 158 17.33 5.90 -6.14
N GLU A 159 18.46 5.32 -6.57
CA GLU A 159 19.42 4.67 -5.67
C GLU A 159 20.04 5.65 -4.67
N GLU A 160 20.46 6.83 -5.13
CA GLU A 160 21.03 7.88 -4.25
C GLU A 160 20.00 8.37 -3.23
N CYS A 161 18.77 8.61 -3.68
CA CYS A 161 17.69 9.03 -2.79
C CYS A 161 17.33 7.97 -1.77
N ASN A 162 17.24 6.70 -2.19
CA ASN A 162 16.97 5.58 -1.31
C ASN A 162 18.09 5.44 -0.27
N LYS A 163 19.35 5.65 -0.68
CA LYS A 163 20.48 5.65 0.23
C LYS A 163 20.40 6.79 1.25
N MET A 164 20.01 7.98 0.81
CA MET A 164 19.76 9.13 1.68
C MET A 164 18.66 8.84 2.71
N ILE A 165 17.55 8.19 2.32
CA ILE A 165 16.54 7.71 3.29
C ILE A 165 17.17 6.75 4.31
N GLU A 166 17.99 5.80 3.82
CA GLU A 166 18.67 4.81 4.66
C GLU A 166 19.60 5.41 5.71
N THR A 167 20.33 6.48 5.38
CA THR A 167 21.38 7.02 6.24
C THR A 167 20.95 8.23 7.05
N ASP A 168 20.05 9.06 6.52
CA ASP A 168 19.86 10.40 7.06
C ASP A 168 18.54 10.57 7.81
N TYR A 169 17.47 9.90 7.33
CA TYR A 169 16.10 10.12 7.83
C TYR A 169 15.63 9.08 8.85
N TYR A 170 15.04 9.54 9.95
CA TYR A 170 14.36 8.67 10.91
C TYR A 170 13.03 8.12 10.36
N PHE A 171 12.27 8.96 9.66
CA PHE A 171 10.92 8.65 9.20
C PHE A 171 10.72 8.94 7.72
N TYR A 172 9.78 8.23 7.13
CA TYR A 172 9.34 8.45 5.76
C TYR A 172 7.81 8.45 5.70
N LEU A 173 7.21 9.44 5.04
CA LEU A 173 5.76 9.49 4.85
C LEU A 173 5.33 8.58 3.68
N ALA A 174 4.81 7.40 4.01
CA ALA A 174 4.22 6.47 3.06
C ALA A 174 2.70 6.72 2.92
N PHE A 175 2.33 7.96 2.58
CA PHE A 175 0.94 8.42 2.57
C PHE A 175 0.23 8.06 1.27
N GLU A 176 -0.94 7.44 1.36
CA GLU A 176 -1.76 7.13 0.19
C GLU A 176 -2.57 8.33 -0.29
N ASN A 177 -2.81 8.38 -1.60
CA ASN A 177 -3.57 9.46 -2.26
C ASN A 177 -5.09 9.32 -2.10
N ALA A 178 -5.57 8.20 -1.54
CA ALA A 178 -6.98 7.92 -1.40
C ALA A 178 -7.24 6.93 -0.26
N PHE A 179 -8.47 6.87 0.24
CA PHE A 179 -8.83 6.00 1.36
C PHE A 179 -9.66 4.80 0.88
N SER A 180 -8.96 3.71 0.57
CA SER A 180 -9.58 2.44 0.22
C SER A 180 -9.12 1.31 1.15
N GLU A 181 -10.02 0.39 1.47
CA GLU A 181 -9.66 -0.85 2.17
C GLU A 181 -8.61 -1.61 1.36
N ASP A 182 -7.56 -2.11 2.01
CA ASP A 182 -6.46 -2.88 1.42
C ASP A 182 -5.58 -2.13 0.39
N TYR A 183 -5.81 -0.84 0.16
CA TYR A 183 -4.98 -0.04 -0.75
C TYR A 183 -3.70 0.42 -0.03
N VAL A 184 -2.65 -0.39 -0.17
CA VAL A 184 -1.28 -0.10 0.29
C VAL A 184 -0.34 -0.32 -0.88
N THR A 185 0.35 0.74 -1.30
CA THR A 185 1.16 0.73 -2.52
C THR A 185 2.65 0.58 -2.27
N GLU A 186 3.46 0.74 -3.31
CA GLU A 186 4.93 0.74 -3.24
C GLU A 186 5.52 1.78 -2.27
N LYS A 187 4.74 2.79 -1.84
CA LYS A 187 5.22 3.87 -0.96
C LYS A 187 5.80 3.37 0.36
N VAL A 188 5.27 2.27 0.92
CA VAL A 188 5.81 1.67 2.14
C VAL A 188 7.13 0.95 1.92
N LEU A 189 7.46 0.55 0.68
CA LEU A 189 8.68 -0.21 0.40
C LEU A 189 9.94 0.60 0.68
N ILE A 190 9.93 1.90 0.37
CA ILE A 190 11.09 2.79 0.57
C ILE A 190 11.57 2.73 2.03
N PRO A 191 10.77 3.08 3.06
CA PRO A 191 11.22 3.00 4.44
C PRO A 191 11.53 1.57 4.92
N LEU A 192 10.73 0.59 4.51
CA LEU A 192 10.90 -0.81 4.91
C LEU A 192 12.24 -1.37 4.41
N GLN A 193 12.65 -1.04 3.19
CA GLN A 193 13.91 -1.47 2.59
C GLN A 193 15.08 -0.57 3.01
N HIS A 194 14.84 0.71 3.33
CA HIS A 194 15.88 1.72 3.61
C HIS A 194 15.83 2.27 5.04
N ASN A 195 15.82 1.38 6.03
CA ASN A 195 16.07 1.68 7.46
C ASN A 195 15.40 2.95 8.04
N ALA A 196 14.19 3.29 7.60
CA ALA A 196 13.38 4.38 8.16
C ALA A 196 12.05 3.81 8.67
N ILE A 197 11.43 4.45 9.65
CA ILE A 197 10.11 4.06 10.11
C ILE A 197 9.06 4.62 9.12
N PRO A 198 8.24 3.79 8.48
CA PRO A 198 7.10 4.26 7.70
C PRO A 198 6.09 4.95 8.62
N ILE A 199 5.72 6.18 8.26
CA ILE A 199 4.52 6.82 8.76
C ILE A 199 3.45 6.65 7.69
N VAL A 200 2.40 5.91 7.99
CA VAL A 200 1.35 5.55 7.04
C VAL A 200 0.12 6.42 7.23
N TYR A 201 -0.59 6.66 6.13
CA TYR A 201 -1.84 7.43 6.12
C TYR A 201 -2.68 6.95 4.93
N GLY A 202 -3.65 6.07 5.19
CA GLY A 202 -4.43 5.40 4.14
C GLY A 202 -5.67 4.73 4.69
N GLY A 203 -6.47 4.13 3.79
CA GLY A 203 -7.75 3.47 4.11
C GLY A 203 -7.63 2.04 4.63
N ALA A 204 -6.43 1.46 4.60
CA ALA A 204 -6.20 0.05 4.89
C ALA A 204 -6.10 -0.25 6.38
N ASP A 205 -6.40 -1.49 6.73
CA ASP A 205 -5.99 -2.10 8.00
C ASP A 205 -4.53 -2.53 7.87
N TYR A 206 -3.61 -1.69 8.35
CA TYR A 206 -2.16 -1.91 8.18
C TYR A 206 -1.64 -3.14 8.93
N THR A 207 -2.40 -3.72 9.86
CA THR A 207 -2.03 -5.00 10.50
C THR A 207 -1.99 -6.15 9.50
N ARG A 208 -2.64 -6.02 8.33
CA ARG A 208 -2.57 -6.98 7.22
C ARG A 208 -1.30 -6.87 6.37
N PHE A 209 -0.59 -5.75 6.50
CA PHE A 209 0.49 -5.36 5.58
C PHE A 209 1.83 -5.12 6.28
N LEU A 210 1.83 -4.76 7.55
CA LEU A 210 3.03 -4.36 8.29
C LEU A 210 3.08 -5.09 9.65
N PRO A 211 4.26 -5.54 10.11
CA PRO A 211 4.39 -6.20 11.40
C PRO A 211 4.04 -5.22 12.53
N PRO A 212 3.60 -5.72 13.69
CA PRO A 212 3.37 -4.87 14.86
C PRO A 212 4.63 -4.10 15.22
N ASP A 213 4.44 -2.87 15.72
CA ASP A 213 5.52 -1.97 16.15
C ASP A 213 6.57 -1.67 15.06
N SER A 214 6.20 -1.69 13.78
CA SER A 214 7.12 -1.37 12.67
C SER A 214 6.83 -0.04 11.97
N TYR A 215 5.72 0.61 12.31
CA TYR A 215 5.20 1.79 11.63
C TYR A 215 4.47 2.71 12.61
N LEU A 216 4.18 3.94 12.17
CA LEU A 216 3.29 4.87 12.86
C LEU A 216 2.07 5.14 11.99
N ASP A 217 0.86 4.91 12.51
CA ASP A 217 -0.38 5.23 11.80
C ASP A 217 -0.79 6.67 12.09
N ALA A 218 -0.67 7.54 11.09
CA ALA A 218 -1.00 8.95 11.21
C ALA A 218 -2.51 9.19 11.43
N ARG A 219 -3.39 8.32 10.93
CA ARG A 219 -4.84 8.47 11.13
C ARG A 219 -5.24 8.15 12.57
N GLU A 220 -4.63 7.13 13.16
CA GLU A 220 -4.91 6.75 14.56
C GLU A 220 -4.31 7.73 15.56
N LEU A 221 -3.07 8.19 15.31
CA LEU A 221 -2.36 9.09 16.20
C LEU A 221 -2.87 10.53 16.11
N GLY A 222 -3.19 10.98 14.90
CA GLY A 222 -3.40 12.39 14.60
C GLY A 222 -2.12 13.23 14.73
N VAL A 223 -2.19 14.47 14.26
CA VAL A 223 -1.02 15.36 14.12
C VAL A 223 -0.21 15.52 15.40
N TYR A 224 -0.88 15.78 16.52
CA TYR A 224 -0.23 16.11 17.79
C TYR A 224 0.53 14.91 18.38
N LYS A 225 -0.15 13.77 18.57
CA LYS A 225 0.49 12.57 19.12
C LYS A 225 1.57 12.02 18.18
N LEU A 226 1.35 12.10 16.87
CA LEU A 226 2.37 11.71 15.89
C LEU A 226 3.61 12.58 16.01
N GLY A 227 3.46 13.90 16.11
CA GLY A 227 4.60 14.80 16.31
C GLY A 227 5.35 14.54 17.61
N ASP A 228 4.63 14.29 18.71
CA ASP A 228 5.24 13.93 20.00
C ASP A 228 6.02 12.62 19.90
N GLN A 229 5.47 11.62 19.21
CA GLN A 229 6.13 10.34 19.00
C GLN A 229 7.37 10.46 18.12
N ILE A 230 7.31 11.23 17.02
CA ILE A 230 8.47 11.52 16.16
C ILE A 230 9.59 12.12 17.02
N TYR A 231 9.28 13.17 17.80
CA TYR A 231 10.27 13.81 18.66
C TYR A 231 10.85 12.84 19.68
N LYS A 232 9.99 12.10 20.42
CA LYS A 232 10.42 11.13 21.42
C LYS A 232 11.35 10.06 20.86
N LEU A 233 11.01 9.48 19.71
CA LEU A 233 11.80 8.44 19.06
C LEU A 233 13.17 8.96 18.59
N MET A 234 13.25 10.22 18.15
CA MET A 234 14.53 10.83 17.80
C MET A 234 15.43 11.06 19.02
N GLN A 235 14.86 11.22 20.22
CA GLN A 235 15.63 11.38 21.46
C GLN A 235 16.11 10.06 22.08
N ASP A 236 15.52 8.93 21.69
CA ASP A 236 15.81 7.62 22.28
C ASP A 236 16.21 6.60 21.20
N PRO A 237 17.52 6.43 20.96
CA PRO A 237 18.02 5.51 19.94
C PRO A 237 17.67 4.04 20.18
N GLU A 238 17.48 3.61 21.44
CA GLU A 238 17.11 2.22 21.72
C GLU A 238 15.62 2.02 21.42
N LEU A 239 14.76 2.95 21.82
CA LEU A 239 13.35 2.90 21.48
C LEU A 239 13.13 2.98 19.96
N TYR A 240 13.88 3.84 19.26
CA TYR A 240 13.83 3.90 17.79
C TYR A 240 14.28 2.57 17.15
N ALA A 241 15.34 1.94 17.68
CA ALA A 241 15.80 0.66 17.18
C ALA A 241 14.76 -0.46 17.34
N HIS A 242 13.89 -0.41 18.35
CA HIS A 242 12.83 -1.42 18.53
C HIS A 242 11.89 -1.56 17.34
N TYR A 243 11.70 -0.50 16.55
CA TYR A 243 10.85 -0.51 15.36
C TYR A 243 11.42 -1.32 14.18
N PHE A 244 12.65 -1.82 14.31
CA PHE A 244 13.35 -2.58 13.27
C PHE A 244 13.53 -4.06 13.60
N LYS A 245 13.02 -4.56 14.74
CA LYS A 245 13.14 -5.98 15.13
C LYS A 245 12.61 -6.95 14.08
N TRP A 246 11.51 -6.56 13.42
CA TRP A 246 10.87 -7.37 12.38
C TRP A 246 11.79 -7.70 11.20
N LYS A 247 12.84 -6.90 10.93
CA LYS A 247 13.74 -7.07 9.77
C LYS A 247 14.54 -8.36 9.78
N ASN A 248 14.67 -9.02 10.94
CA ASN A 248 15.32 -10.33 11.04
C ASN A 248 14.37 -11.48 10.65
N HIS A 249 13.07 -11.23 10.52
CA HIS A 249 12.03 -12.25 10.37
C HIS A 249 11.24 -12.12 9.09
N TYR A 250 11.13 -10.89 8.56
CA TYR A 250 10.35 -10.60 7.36
C TYR A 250 11.10 -9.70 6.39
N SER A 251 10.85 -9.91 5.10
CA SER A 251 11.32 -9.06 4.02
C SER A 251 10.19 -8.67 3.07
N TYR A 252 10.33 -7.52 2.43
CA TYR A 252 9.36 -6.92 1.52
C TYR A 252 9.93 -6.84 0.12
N HIS A 253 9.17 -7.32 -0.87
CA HIS A 253 9.62 -7.46 -2.26
C HIS A 253 8.52 -6.98 -3.20
N ARG A 254 8.88 -6.24 -4.25
CA ARG A 254 7.92 -5.90 -5.30
C ARG A 254 7.43 -7.18 -5.98
N MET A 255 6.15 -7.20 -6.36
CA MET A 255 5.57 -8.38 -7.05
C MET A 255 6.29 -8.68 -8.37
N SER A 256 6.79 -7.64 -9.05
CA SER A 256 7.53 -7.76 -10.31
C SER A 256 8.95 -8.33 -10.18
N GLU A 257 9.47 -8.57 -8.96
CA GLU A 257 10.82 -9.10 -8.76
C GLU A 257 10.93 -10.61 -9.05
N ASN A 258 9.81 -11.35 -9.05
CA ASN A 258 9.81 -12.80 -9.21
C ASN A 258 8.59 -13.29 -10.00
N VAL A 259 8.79 -14.28 -10.87
CA VAL A 259 7.74 -14.91 -11.68
C VAL A 259 6.63 -15.55 -10.82
N GLU A 260 6.98 -16.10 -9.65
CA GLU A 260 5.99 -16.66 -8.70
C GLU A 260 4.98 -15.60 -8.23
N THR A 261 5.42 -14.35 -8.13
CA THR A 261 4.62 -13.22 -7.64
C THR A 261 4.07 -12.36 -8.76
N ASP A 262 4.35 -12.71 -10.02
CA ASP A 262 3.84 -12.00 -11.19
C ASP A 262 2.32 -12.20 -11.31
N GLU A 263 1.59 -11.10 -11.27
CA GLU A 263 0.13 -11.09 -11.28
C GLU A 263 -0.46 -11.59 -12.60
N TYR A 264 0.25 -11.42 -13.72
CA TYR A 264 -0.18 -11.90 -15.03
C TYR A 264 -0.02 -13.42 -15.10
N CYS A 265 1.08 -13.96 -14.57
CA CYS A 265 1.28 -15.40 -14.43
C CYS A 265 0.20 -16.03 -13.53
N GLN A 266 -0.15 -15.39 -12.41
CA GLN A 266 -1.21 -15.88 -11.52
C GLN A 266 -2.58 -15.87 -12.21
N MET A 267 -2.89 -14.80 -12.97
CA MET A 267 -4.10 -14.75 -13.78
C MET A 267 -4.11 -15.84 -14.85
N CYS A 268 -3.01 -16.02 -15.58
CA CYS A 268 -2.85 -17.11 -16.55
C CYS A 268 -3.05 -18.49 -15.91
N ALA A 269 -2.53 -18.73 -14.70
CA ALA A 269 -2.73 -19.99 -13.99
C ALA A 269 -4.20 -20.20 -13.61
N LEU A 270 -4.91 -19.13 -13.18
CA LEU A 270 -6.35 -19.19 -12.89
C LEU A 270 -7.17 -19.50 -14.16
N LEU A 271 -6.82 -18.88 -15.29
CA LEU A 271 -7.47 -19.10 -16.58
C LEU A 271 -7.32 -20.54 -17.08
N ASN A 272 -6.18 -21.17 -16.81
CA ASN A 272 -5.91 -22.56 -17.17
C ASN A 272 -6.43 -23.57 -16.13
N ASN A 273 -7.17 -23.13 -15.11
CA ASN A 273 -7.80 -24.01 -14.14
C ASN A 273 -9.23 -24.37 -14.61
N GLU A 274 -9.38 -25.55 -15.22
CA GLU A 274 -10.67 -26.03 -15.77
C GLU A 274 -11.81 -26.00 -14.75
N ARG A 275 -11.54 -26.34 -13.48
CA ARG A 275 -12.55 -26.33 -12.42
C ARG A 275 -13.03 -24.90 -12.13
N LYS A 276 -12.12 -23.92 -12.10
CA LYS A 276 -12.47 -22.52 -11.88
C LYS A 276 -13.23 -21.93 -13.08
N MET A 277 -12.81 -22.28 -14.30
CA MET A 277 -13.48 -21.84 -15.52
C MET A 277 -14.91 -22.39 -15.65
N THR A 278 -15.12 -23.66 -15.29
CA THR A 278 -16.45 -24.30 -15.35
C THR A 278 -17.38 -23.94 -14.19
N GLN A 279 -16.83 -23.49 -13.05
CA GLN A 279 -17.63 -23.06 -11.90
C GLN A 279 -18.41 -21.78 -12.22
N ILE A 280 -19.72 -21.74 -11.94
CA ILE A 280 -20.49 -20.50 -12.02
C ILE A 280 -20.18 -19.63 -10.79
N SER A 281 -19.65 -18.42 -11.00
CA SER A 281 -19.34 -17.43 -9.95
C SER A 281 -19.89 -16.07 -10.35
N VAL A 282 -20.48 -15.33 -9.43
CA VAL A 282 -21.00 -13.99 -9.69
C VAL A 282 -20.90 -13.16 -8.41
N TYR A 283 -20.35 -11.96 -8.53
CA TYR A 283 -20.36 -10.98 -7.45
C TYR A 283 -21.69 -10.25 -7.44
N LYS A 284 -22.58 -10.64 -6.52
CA LYS A 284 -23.96 -10.14 -6.46
C LYS A 284 -24.09 -8.68 -6.03
N GLN A 285 -23.21 -8.21 -5.16
CA GLN A 285 -23.19 -6.84 -4.64
C GLN A 285 -21.80 -6.25 -4.95
N PHE A 286 -21.50 -6.14 -6.24
CA PHE A 286 -20.18 -5.74 -6.72
C PHE A 286 -19.87 -4.29 -6.35
N GLN A 287 -20.86 -3.40 -6.51
CA GLN A 287 -20.68 -2.00 -6.14
C GLN A 287 -20.29 -1.88 -4.67
N LYS A 288 -21.01 -2.54 -3.78
CA LYS A 288 -20.72 -2.53 -2.34
C LYS A 288 -19.37 -3.15 -2.00
N TRP A 289 -18.94 -4.18 -2.75
CA TRP A 289 -17.63 -4.78 -2.58
C TRP A 289 -16.52 -3.83 -3.03
N TRP A 290 -16.68 -3.12 -4.16
CA TRP A 290 -15.66 -2.26 -4.75
C TRP A 290 -15.59 -0.88 -4.07
N ASP A 291 -16.71 -0.18 -4.00
CA ASP A 291 -16.79 1.21 -3.56
C ASP A 291 -16.54 1.31 -2.05
N PRO A 292 -15.68 2.23 -1.60
CA PRO A 292 -15.53 2.48 -0.17
C PRO A 292 -16.83 3.10 0.39
N PRO A 293 -17.14 2.94 1.68
CA PRO A 293 -18.29 3.59 2.30
C PRO A 293 -18.28 5.12 2.19
N SER A 294 -17.10 5.72 2.00
CA SER A 294 -16.88 7.16 1.80
C SER A 294 -16.94 7.60 0.34
N ALA A 295 -17.25 6.71 -0.60
CA ALA A 295 -17.26 7.03 -2.03
C ALA A 295 -18.19 8.21 -2.32
N THR A 296 -17.65 9.23 -2.99
CA THR A 296 -18.46 10.33 -3.52
C THR A 296 -18.86 10.02 -4.94
N CYS A 297 -20.13 9.67 -5.12
CA CYS A 297 -20.77 9.44 -6.41
C CYS A 297 -21.41 10.76 -6.87
N TYR A 298 -20.90 11.33 -7.97
CA TYR A 298 -21.42 12.55 -8.58
C TYR A 298 -22.15 12.23 -9.88
#